data_AF-A0A9E3SQP1-F1
#
_entry.id   AF-A0A9E3SQP1-F1
#
_cell.length_a   1.000
_cell.length_b   1.000
_cell.length_c   1.000
_cell.angle_alpha   90.00
_cell.angle_beta   90.00
_cell.angle_gamma   90.00
#
_symmetry.space_group_name_H-M   'P 1'
#
loop_
_entity.id
_entity.type
_entity.pdbx_description
1 polymer ?
#
loop_
_entity_poly.entity_id
_entity_poly.type
_entity_poly.pdbx_seq_one_letter_code
_entity_poly.pdbx_strand_id
1 'polypeptide(L)'
;MTPQKVFAGLLFAIATAFHALAPAAEKLAEYRIGPGDGIRVVVFQNPDLTLETRVTENGTINFPLVGILRIGGLTIPEAESAIARAIREGGHIQLPQVNIQLLQIRGSQVSVLGAVNRAGRFPLETANTRVSEMIAIAGGISPAGADLVVLTGMRAGKPIRREIDLAAVLLDGKVADDEVVAGGDVIYVHRMPVFYIYGEARQAGAYRVERGMTVRQALARGGGPTARGTERGLRLFRRSTGGSVAELMPGLDDPVRPDDVLYVGESLF
;
A
#
# COMPACT_ATOMS: atom_id res chain seq x y z
N MET A 1 -61.96 35.95 35.41
CA MET A 1 -60.54 36.36 35.47
C MET A 1 -59.67 35.18 35.06
N THR A 2 -59.16 35.19 33.83
CA THR A 2 -57.93 34.49 33.42
C THR A 2 -56.71 35.20 34.02
N PRO A 3 -55.45 34.72 33.86
CA PRO A 3 -54.90 33.36 34.02
C PRO A 3 -53.56 33.38 34.83
N GLN A 4 -53.00 32.23 35.25
CA GLN A 4 -51.53 32.12 35.34
C GLN A 4 -51.02 30.67 35.19
N LYS A 5 -50.26 30.48 34.10
CA LYS A 5 -49.32 29.38 33.82
C LYS A 5 -48.20 29.40 34.88
N VAL A 6 -47.44 28.36 35.21
CA VAL A 6 -46.26 27.77 34.52
C VAL A 6 -45.73 26.73 35.55
N PHE A 7 -45.44 25.46 35.28
CA PHE A 7 -44.11 24.95 34.90
C PHE A 7 -44.22 23.43 34.68
N ALA A 8 -44.12 22.98 33.44
CA ALA A 8 -43.86 21.58 33.13
C ALA A 8 -42.34 21.38 33.14
N GLY A 9 -41.85 20.72 34.19
CA GLY A 9 -40.44 20.37 34.37
C GLY A 9 -40.01 19.33 33.35
N LEU A 10 -39.04 19.73 32.54
CA LEU A 10 -38.23 18.94 31.63
C LEU A 10 -37.52 17.80 32.39
N LEU A 11 -37.96 16.55 32.23
CA LEU A 11 -37.24 15.37 32.72
C LEU A 11 -36.42 14.80 31.55
N PHE A 12 -35.22 15.35 31.41
CA PHE A 12 -34.15 14.83 30.58
C PHE A 12 -33.45 13.73 31.39
N ALA A 13 -33.79 12.47 31.15
CA ALA A 13 -33.01 11.33 31.63
C ALA A 13 -32.36 10.66 30.41
N ILE A 14 -31.08 10.98 30.24
CA ILE A 14 -30.17 10.46 29.23
C ILE A 14 -30.09 8.94 29.43
N ALA A 15 -30.76 8.18 28.55
CA ALA A 15 -30.47 6.77 28.39
C ALA A 15 -29.08 6.65 27.76
N THR A 16 -28.10 6.29 28.59
CA THR A 16 -26.74 5.94 28.21
C THR A 16 -26.75 4.79 27.20
N ALA A 17 -26.68 5.11 25.91
CA ALA A 17 -26.26 4.16 24.89
C ALA A 17 -24.73 4.05 24.94
N PHE A 18 -24.23 3.20 25.85
CA PHE A 18 -22.89 2.63 25.70
C PHE A 18 -22.95 1.67 24.50
N HIS A 19 -22.59 2.17 23.32
CA HIS A 19 -22.43 1.33 22.13
C HIS A 19 -20.97 1.36 21.67
N ALA A 20 -20.38 0.16 21.70
CA ALA A 20 -19.27 -0.31 20.88
C ALA A 20 -17.89 0.35 21.05
N LEU A 21 -17.23 0.09 22.19
CA LEU A 21 -15.77 -0.12 22.20
C LEU A 21 -15.48 -1.63 22.16
N ALA A 22 -15.63 -2.26 21.00
CA ALA A 22 -15.28 -3.67 20.83
C ALA A 22 -14.64 -4.11 19.49
N PRO A 23 -14.32 -3.27 18.48
CA PRO A 23 -13.82 -3.80 17.20
C PRO A 23 -12.35 -4.24 17.22
N ALA A 24 -11.58 -3.94 18.26
CA ALA A 24 -10.13 -4.23 18.29
C ALA A 24 -9.80 -5.63 18.84
N ALA A 25 -10.60 -6.15 19.79
CA ALA A 25 -10.37 -7.46 20.39
C ALA A 25 -10.78 -8.61 19.45
N GLU A 26 -11.81 -8.39 18.63
CA GLU A 26 -12.31 -9.38 17.66
C GLU A 26 -11.30 -9.64 16.52
N LYS A 27 -10.55 -8.62 16.09
CA LYS A 27 -9.57 -8.73 15.00
C LYS A 27 -8.33 -9.58 15.32
N LEU A 28 -7.91 -9.66 16.59
CA LEU A 28 -6.82 -10.55 17.02
C LEU A 28 -7.28 -12.00 17.15
N ALA A 29 -8.59 -12.24 17.35
CA ALA A 29 -9.18 -13.57 17.43
C ALA A 29 -9.22 -14.28 16.06
N GLU A 30 -9.19 -13.53 14.96
CA GLU A 30 -9.14 -14.07 13.58
C GLU A 30 -7.72 -14.35 13.07
N TYR A 31 -6.69 -13.86 13.76
CA TYR A 31 -5.31 -14.05 13.31
C TYR A 31 -4.91 -15.53 13.37
N ARG A 32 -4.46 -16.06 12.23
CA ARG A 32 -3.94 -17.43 12.12
C ARG A 32 -2.42 -17.40 12.08
N ILE A 33 -1.79 -18.20 12.93
CA ILE A 33 -0.34 -18.29 13.04
C ILE A 33 0.26 -18.73 11.70
N GLY A 34 1.16 -17.92 11.16
CA GLY A 34 1.83 -18.13 9.89
C GLY A 34 3.23 -18.74 10.03
N PRO A 35 3.75 -19.41 8.99
CA PRO A 35 5.15 -19.78 8.94
C PRO A 35 6.05 -18.54 9.02
N GLY A 36 7.05 -18.57 9.89
CA GLY A 36 7.98 -17.47 10.12
C GLY A 36 7.64 -16.57 11.31
N ASP A 37 6.43 -16.67 11.86
CA ASP A 37 6.02 -15.90 13.04
C ASP A 37 6.92 -16.21 14.24
N GLY A 38 7.38 -15.17 14.92
CA GLY A 38 8.01 -15.25 16.22
C GLY A 38 6.96 -15.24 17.31
N ILE A 39 7.00 -16.24 18.19
CA ILE A 39 6.06 -16.40 19.28
C ILE A 39 6.78 -16.66 20.60
N ARG A 40 6.14 -16.26 21.68
CA ARG A 40 6.51 -16.63 23.04
C ARG A 40 5.37 -17.39 23.69
N VAL A 41 5.60 -18.64 24.00
CA VAL A 41 4.68 -19.51 24.71
C VAL A 41 5.05 -19.52 26.18
N VAL A 42 4.11 -19.17 27.04
CA VAL A 42 4.28 -19.17 28.50
C VAL A 42 3.33 -20.18 29.11
N VAL A 43 3.86 -21.08 29.94
CA VAL A 43 3.06 -22.03 30.72
C VAL A 43 3.01 -21.53 32.16
N PHE A 44 1.80 -21.27 32.67
CA PHE A 44 1.62 -20.72 34.01
C PHE A 44 2.22 -21.64 35.07
N GLN A 45 2.90 -21.05 36.07
CA GLN A 45 3.62 -21.77 37.15
C GLN A 45 4.71 -22.74 36.68
N ASN A 46 5.08 -22.73 35.39
CA ASN A 46 6.05 -23.65 34.81
C ASN A 46 7.03 -22.87 33.91
N PRO A 47 7.91 -22.03 34.49
CA PRO A 47 8.82 -21.18 33.72
C PRO A 47 9.76 -21.99 32.82
N ASP A 48 10.13 -23.22 33.22
CA ASP A 48 11.00 -24.12 32.45
C ASP A 48 10.37 -24.62 31.14
N LEU A 49 9.04 -24.48 30.98
CA LEU A 49 8.31 -24.77 29.75
C LEU A 49 8.04 -23.52 28.91
N THR A 50 8.63 -22.38 29.27
CA THR A 50 8.55 -21.16 28.47
C THR A 50 9.41 -21.33 27.22
N LEU A 51 8.83 -21.06 26.06
CA LEU A 51 9.50 -21.17 24.77
C LEU A 51 9.37 -19.86 24.00
N GLU A 52 10.48 -19.28 23.61
CA GLU A 52 10.54 -18.23 22.61
C GLU A 52 11.15 -18.80 21.33
N THR A 53 10.36 -18.83 20.25
CA THR A 53 10.79 -19.47 19.00
C THR A 53 10.09 -18.89 17.78
N ARG A 54 10.55 -19.34 16.61
CA ARG A 54 9.92 -19.05 15.33
C ARG A 54 9.18 -20.27 14.80
N VAL A 55 7.99 -20.05 14.27
CA VAL A 55 7.22 -21.07 13.53
C VAL A 55 7.98 -21.41 12.26
N THR A 56 8.31 -22.69 12.09
CA THR A 56 9.00 -23.21 10.90
C THR A 56 8.16 -23.02 9.64
N GLU A 57 8.79 -23.13 8.46
CA GLU A 57 8.09 -23.07 7.16
C GLU A 57 6.95 -24.10 7.03
N ASN A 58 7.11 -25.24 7.69
CA ASN A 58 6.09 -26.29 7.76
C ASN A 58 5.00 -26.02 8.80
N GLY A 59 4.94 -24.83 9.42
CA GLY A 59 3.93 -24.49 10.43
C GLY A 59 4.08 -25.22 11.76
N THR A 60 5.30 -25.63 12.12
CA THR A 60 5.59 -26.36 13.37
C THR A 60 6.53 -25.61 14.30
N ILE A 61 6.48 -25.94 15.58
CA ILE A 61 7.46 -25.53 16.61
C ILE A 61 8.00 -26.77 17.33
N ASN A 62 9.20 -26.68 17.90
CA ASN A 62 9.74 -27.71 18.78
C ASN A 62 9.53 -27.28 20.23
N PHE A 63 8.61 -27.93 20.93
CA PHE A 63 8.20 -27.58 22.29
C PHE A 63 8.89 -28.45 23.34
N PRO A 64 9.41 -27.88 24.46
CA PRO A 64 10.06 -28.67 25.50
C PRO A 64 9.19 -29.82 26.03
N LEU A 65 9.79 -30.98 26.24
CA LEU A 65 9.19 -32.24 26.73
C LEU A 65 8.11 -32.89 25.83
N VAL A 66 7.52 -32.13 24.90
CA VAL A 66 6.44 -32.59 24.01
C VAL A 66 6.94 -32.87 22.59
N GLY A 67 7.96 -32.16 22.14
CA GLY A 67 8.54 -32.29 20.79
C GLY A 67 7.84 -31.43 19.75
N ILE A 68 7.72 -31.93 18.52
CA ILE A 68 7.23 -31.16 17.38
C ILE A 68 5.71 -30.98 17.45
N LEU A 69 5.25 -29.73 17.46
CA LEU A 69 3.83 -29.37 17.45
C LEU A 69 3.48 -28.56 16.21
N ARG A 70 2.38 -28.93 15.54
CA ARG A 70 1.80 -28.18 14.42
C ARG A 70 0.87 -27.10 14.97
N ILE A 71 1.24 -25.84 14.77
CA ILE A 71 0.44 -24.69 15.21
C ILE A 71 0.14 -23.70 14.08
N GLY A 72 0.80 -23.84 12.93
CA GLY A 72 0.53 -23.03 11.76
C GLY A 72 -0.89 -23.24 11.22
N GLY A 73 -1.57 -22.16 10.89
CA GLY A 73 -2.96 -22.14 10.44
C GLY A 73 -3.99 -22.10 11.58
N LEU A 74 -3.59 -22.33 12.83
CA LEU A 74 -4.47 -22.20 13.99
C LEU A 74 -4.58 -20.74 14.42
N THR A 75 -5.72 -20.38 15.02
CA THR A 75 -5.83 -19.13 15.78
C THR A 75 -5.03 -19.22 17.09
N ILE A 76 -4.77 -18.09 17.74
CA ILE A 76 -4.04 -18.06 19.02
C ILE A 76 -4.71 -18.96 20.07
N PRO A 77 -6.04 -18.89 20.31
CA PRO A 77 -6.70 -19.76 21.29
C PRO A 77 -6.69 -21.25 20.89
N GLU A 78 -6.78 -21.55 19.59
CA GLU A 78 -6.67 -22.92 19.07
C GLU A 78 -5.29 -23.50 19.33
N ALA A 79 -4.24 -22.71 19.09
CA ALA A 79 -2.85 -23.10 19.32
C ALA A 79 -2.53 -23.29 20.81
N GLU A 80 -3.03 -22.39 21.67
CA GLU A 80 -2.92 -22.53 23.14
C GLU A 80 -3.56 -23.84 23.61
N SER A 81 -4.76 -24.13 23.13
CA SER A 81 -5.49 -25.36 23.44
C SER A 81 -4.77 -26.62 22.94
N ALA A 82 -4.17 -26.54 21.76
CA ALA A 82 -3.39 -27.65 21.18
C ALA A 82 -2.14 -27.95 22.00
N ILE A 83 -1.38 -26.92 22.41
CA ILE A 83 -0.19 -27.07 23.24
C ILE A 83 -0.55 -27.59 24.64
N ALA A 84 -1.60 -27.03 25.26
CA ALA A 84 -2.07 -27.49 26.57
C ALA A 84 -2.47 -28.97 26.55
N ARG A 85 -3.15 -29.42 25.49
CA ARG A 85 -3.51 -30.83 25.30
C ARG A 85 -2.27 -31.72 25.20
N ALA A 86 -1.29 -31.31 24.40
CA ALA A 86 -0.08 -32.10 24.18
C ALA A 86 0.79 -32.21 25.45
N ILE A 87 0.89 -31.14 26.25
CA ILE A 87 1.56 -31.17 27.57
C ILE A 87 0.87 -32.16 28.51
N ARG A 88 -0.47 -32.15 28.53
CA ARG A 88 -1.27 -33.05 29.39
C ARG A 88 -1.12 -34.50 28.97
N GLU A 89 -1.16 -34.78 27.67
CA GLU A 89 -0.97 -36.13 27.11
C GLU A 89 0.43 -36.69 27.34
N GLY A 90 1.46 -35.83 27.38
CA GLY A 90 2.82 -36.20 27.80
C GLY A 90 2.94 -36.60 29.27
N GLY A 91 1.87 -36.45 30.07
CA GLY A 91 1.87 -36.83 31.50
C GLY A 91 2.64 -35.88 32.41
N HIS A 92 3.01 -34.69 31.90
CA HIS A 92 3.86 -33.76 32.64
C HIS A 92 3.06 -32.81 33.55
N ILE A 93 1.86 -32.39 33.12
CA ILE A 93 1.02 -31.43 33.86
C ILE A 93 -0.45 -31.79 33.67
N GLN A 94 -1.24 -31.87 34.74
CA GLN A 94 -2.66 -32.24 34.67
C GLN A 94 -3.55 -31.14 34.08
N LEU A 95 -3.31 -29.88 34.45
CA LEU A 95 -4.11 -28.73 34.03
C LEU A 95 -3.23 -27.56 33.54
N PRO A 96 -2.50 -27.73 32.42
CA PRO A 96 -1.61 -26.69 31.92
C PRO A 96 -2.40 -25.48 31.43
N GLN A 97 -2.06 -24.29 31.93
CA GLN A 97 -2.55 -23.03 31.39
C GLN A 97 -1.46 -22.44 30.50
N VAL A 98 -1.78 -22.27 29.22
CA VAL A 98 -0.84 -21.82 28.18
C VAL A 98 -1.31 -20.47 27.65
N ASN A 99 -0.38 -19.53 27.52
CA ASN A 99 -0.59 -18.23 26.87
C ASN A 99 0.43 -18.07 25.75
N ILE A 100 -0.01 -17.66 24.56
CA ILE A 100 0.86 -17.37 23.43
C ILE A 100 0.86 -15.87 23.16
N GLN A 101 2.05 -15.28 23.20
CA GLN A 101 2.30 -13.90 22.79
C GLN A 101 2.96 -13.90 21.40
N LEU A 102 2.43 -13.10 20.50
CA LEU A 102 3.02 -12.89 19.19
C LEU A 102 4.14 -11.84 19.32
N LEU A 103 5.39 -12.24 19.08
CA LEU A 103 6.54 -11.33 19.16
C LEU A 103 6.82 -10.66 17.82
N GLN A 104 6.65 -11.39 16.73
CA GLN A 104 6.93 -10.90 15.39
C GLN A 104 6.05 -11.62 14.36
N ILE A 105 5.31 -10.88 13.54
CA ILE A 105 4.57 -11.46 12.41
C ILE A 105 5.47 -11.46 11.18
N ARG A 106 5.88 -12.64 10.69
CA ARG A 106 6.54 -12.73 9.37
C ARG A 106 5.60 -13.37 8.38
N GLY A 107 4.98 -12.48 7.62
CA GLY A 107 3.94 -12.79 6.63
C GLY A 107 3.16 -11.51 6.29
N SER A 108 2.99 -10.64 7.29
CA SER A 108 2.39 -9.32 7.15
C SER A 108 3.45 -8.27 6.80
N GLN A 109 4.10 -8.42 5.64
CA GLN A 109 5.02 -7.40 5.12
C GLN A 109 4.57 -7.00 3.72
N VAL A 110 4.72 -5.73 3.39
CA VAL A 110 4.46 -5.19 2.05
C VAL A 110 5.75 -4.69 1.46
N SER A 111 5.97 -4.97 0.18
CA SER A 111 7.10 -4.41 -0.56
C SER A 111 6.68 -3.10 -1.18
N VAL A 112 7.35 -2.00 -0.84
CA VAL A 112 7.16 -0.71 -1.50
C VAL A 112 8.38 -0.43 -2.37
N LEU A 113 8.16 -0.38 -3.69
CA LEU A 113 9.21 -0.36 -4.71
C LEU A 113 8.97 0.78 -5.72
N GLY A 114 9.98 1.02 -6.55
CA GLY A 114 9.92 2.02 -7.60
C GLY A 114 10.33 3.42 -7.12
N ALA A 115 9.68 4.45 -7.66
CA ALA A 115 10.05 5.85 -7.46
C ALA A 115 9.52 6.44 -6.13
N VAL A 116 9.91 5.84 -5.01
CA VAL A 116 9.63 6.29 -3.63
C VAL A 116 10.92 6.76 -2.95
N ASN A 117 10.81 7.55 -1.87
CA ASN A 117 11.99 8.04 -1.14
C ASN A 117 12.72 6.93 -0.37
N ARG A 118 12.00 5.92 0.13
CA ARG A 118 12.58 4.74 0.79
C ARG A 118 11.94 3.46 0.25
N ALA A 119 12.59 2.85 -0.73
CA ALA A 119 12.18 1.54 -1.21
C ALA A 119 12.59 0.44 -0.23
N GLY A 120 11.75 -0.58 -0.05
CA GLY A 120 12.04 -1.67 0.87
C GLY A 120 10.83 -2.52 1.22
N ARG A 121 11.04 -3.44 2.16
CA ARG A 121 9.97 -4.21 2.79
C ARG A 121 9.60 -3.56 4.12
N PHE A 122 8.30 -3.43 4.35
CA PHE A 122 7.76 -2.74 5.51
C PHE A 122 6.76 -3.65 6.24
N PRO A 123 6.79 -3.67 7.59
CA PRO A 123 5.81 -4.43 8.37
C PRO A 123 4.42 -3.83 8.24
N LEU A 124 3.42 -4.69 8.24
CA LEU A 124 2.04 -4.33 8.47
C LEU A 124 1.76 -4.42 9.97
N GLU A 125 1.57 -3.27 10.59
CA GLU A 125 1.25 -3.16 12.02
C GLU A 125 -0.24 -3.42 12.27
N THR A 126 -1.10 -3.13 11.29
CA THR A 126 -2.55 -3.32 11.41
C THR A 126 -3.14 -3.99 10.16
N ALA A 127 -4.30 -4.64 10.33
CA ALA A 127 -5.01 -5.30 9.23
C ALA A 127 -5.76 -4.34 8.29
N ASN A 128 -5.82 -3.05 8.61
CA ASN A 128 -6.51 -2.02 7.83
C ASN A 128 -5.56 -0.98 7.24
N THR A 129 -4.25 -1.25 7.26
CA THR A 129 -3.26 -0.40 6.59
C THR A 129 -3.58 -0.32 5.10
N ARG A 130 -3.48 0.90 4.55
CA ARG A 130 -3.81 1.18 3.14
C ARG A 130 -2.58 1.51 2.30
N VAL A 131 -2.75 1.56 0.98
CA VAL A 131 -1.67 1.91 0.05
C VAL A 131 -1.11 3.30 0.35
N SER A 132 -1.98 4.29 0.58
CA SER A 132 -1.55 5.67 0.91
C SER A 132 -0.64 5.72 2.14
N GLU A 133 -1.00 4.98 3.20
CA GLU A 133 -0.25 4.87 4.43
C GLU A 133 1.12 4.19 4.22
N MET A 134 1.16 3.09 3.46
CA MET A 134 2.42 2.43 3.13
C MET A 134 3.37 3.32 2.33
N ILE A 135 2.83 4.13 1.41
CA ILE A 135 3.61 5.13 0.68
C ILE A 135 4.14 6.21 1.63
N ALA A 136 3.33 6.67 2.59
CA ALA A 136 3.77 7.62 3.61
C ALA A 136 4.89 7.04 4.49
N ILE A 137 4.75 5.78 4.93
CA ILE A 137 5.79 5.04 5.66
C ILE A 137 7.05 4.91 4.80
N ALA A 138 6.94 4.70 3.49
CA ALA A 138 8.07 4.71 2.56
C ALA A 138 8.67 6.12 2.33
N GLY A 139 8.24 7.13 3.07
CA GLY A 139 8.73 8.51 2.96
C GLY A 139 8.10 9.29 1.81
N GLY A 140 6.99 8.81 1.26
CA GLY A 140 6.30 9.43 0.13
C GLY A 140 6.88 9.06 -1.24
N ILE A 141 6.16 9.46 -2.28
CA ILE A 141 6.61 9.37 -3.67
C ILE A 141 7.80 10.31 -3.86
N SER A 142 8.85 9.83 -4.52
CA SER A 142 10.02 10.65 -4.82
C SER A 142 9.69 11.70 -5.89
N PRO A 143 10.47 12.78 -6.04
CA PRO A 143 10.25 13.77 -7.10
C PRO A 143 10.26 13.19 -8.53
N ALA A 144 10.86 12.01 -8.71
CA ALA A 144 10.90 11.31 -9.98
C ALA A 144 9.74 10.32 -10.18
N GLY A 145 8.81 10.22 -9.22
CA GLY A 145 7.69 9.29 -9.26
C GLY A 145 6.42 9.88 -9.85
N ALA A 146 5.59 9.01 -10.40
CA ALA A 146 4.25 9.32 -10.87
C ALA A 146 3.24 9.18 -9.72
N ASP A 147 2.14 9.93 -9.80
CA ASP A 147 1.02 9.82 -8.86
C ASP A 147 0.23 8.51 -9.01
N LEU A 148 0.44 7.79 -10.13
CA LEU A 148 -0.13 6.49 -10.38
C LEU A 148 0.70 5.38 -9.70
N VAL A 149 0.08 4.73 -8.73
CA VAL A 149 0.65 3.63 -7.96
C VAL A 149 0.01 2.32 -8.38
N VAL A 150 0.81 1.25 -8.50
CA VAL A 150 0.30 -0.08 -8.83
C VAL A 150 0.42 -0.98 -7.61
N LEU A 151 -0.71 -1.49 -7.15
CA LEU A 151 -0.78 -2.56 -6.16
C LEU A 151 -0.91 -3.90 -6.88
N THR A 152 -0.04 -4.84 -6.53
CA THR A 152 -0.14 -6.24 -6.96
C THR A 152 -0.07 -7.16 -5.75
N GLY A 153 -0.75 -8.30 -5.84
CA GLY A 153 -0.82 -9.23 -4.72
C GLY A 153 -1.70 -10.43 -5.01
N MET A 154 -2.06 -11.15 -3.96
CA MET A 154 -2.97 -12.30 -4.04
C MET A 154 -4.21 -12.05 -3.17
N ARG A 155 -5.39 -12.38 -3.70
CA ARG A 155 -6.65 -12.40 -2.95
C ARG A 155 -7.37 -13.71 -3.27
N ALA A 156 -7.74 -14.49 -2.24
CA ALA A 156 -8.38 -15.80 -2.41
C ALA A 156 -7.66 -16.72 -3.44
N GLY A 157 -6.32 -16.71 -3.44
CA GLY A 157 -5.49 -17.51 -4.36
C GLY A 157 -5.40 -16.98 -5.80
N LYS A 158 -6.01 -15.84 -6.13
CA LYS A 158 -5.95 -15.23 -7.45
C LYS A 158 -5.07 -13.97 -7.44
N PRO A 159 -4.25 -13.75 -8.48
CA PRO A 159 -3.46 -12.53 -8.58
C PRO A 159 -4.39 -11.34 -8.80
N ILE A 160 -4.10 -10.25 -8.10
CA ILE A 160 -4.76 -8.96 -8.29
C ILE A 160 -3.75 -7.93 -8.80
N ARG A 161 -4.24 -7.00 -9.61
CA ARG A 161 -3.56 -5.78 -10.01
C ARG A 161 -4.55 -4.62 -9.91
N ARG A 162 -4.17 -3.58 -9.20
CA ARG A 162 -4.95 -2.34 -9.04
C ARG A 162 -4.04 -1.16 -9.36
N GLU A 163 -4.56 -0.24 -10.14
CA GLU A 163 -3.90 1.03 -10.42
C GLU A 163 -4.64 2.11 -9.63
N ILE A 164 -3.91 2.87 -8.85
CA ILE A 164 -4.43 3.79 -7.84
C ILE A 164 -3.86 5.18 -8.15
N ASP A 165 -4.75 6.14 -8.41
CA ASP A 165 -4.39 7.54 -8.56
C ASP A 165 -4.25 8.14 -7.16
N LEU A 166 -3.02 8.12 -6.62
CA LEU A 166 -2.78 8.50 -5.22
C LEU A 166 -3.07 9.99 -4.97
N ALA A 167 -2.86 10.84 -5.98
CA ALA A 167 -3.22 12.25 -5.89
C ALA A 167 -4.73 12.41 -5.69
N ALA A 168 -5.56 11.67 -6.45
CA ALA A 168 -7.01 11.72 -6.29
C ALA A 168 -7.48 11.15 -4.94
N VAL A 169 -6.81 10.12 -4.41
CA VAL A 169 -7.07 9.59 -3.06
C VAL A 169 -6.82 10.67 -1.99
N LEU A 170 -5.68 11.35 -2.08
CA LEU A 170 -5.23 12.29 -1.04
C LEU A 170 -5.87 13.68 -1.14
N LEU A 171 -6.14 14.16 -2.35
CA LEU A 171 -6.61 15.53 -2.61
C LEU A 171 -8.10 15.60 -2.91
N ASP A 172 -8.63 14.64 -3.67
CA ASP A 172 -10.03 14.65 -4.13
C ASP A 172 -10.95 13.85 -3.20
N GLY A 173 -10.41 13.28 -2.11
CA GLY A 173 -11.17 12.51 -1.12
C GLY A 173 -11.70 11.17 -1.65
N LYS A 174 -11.11 10.62 -2.70
CA LYS A 174 -11.50 9.31 -3.27
C LYS A 174 -10.97 8.15 -2.43
N VAL A 175 -11.32 8.12 -1.15
CA VAL A 175 -10.87 7.12 -0.17
C VAL A 175 -11.26 5.68 -0.56
N ALA A 176 -12.31 5.52 -1.38
CA ALA A 176 -12.73 4.23 -1.91
C ALA A 176 -11.67 3.56 -2.82
N ASP A 177 -10.82 4.37 -3.47
CA ASP A 177 -9.75 3.88 -4.35
C ASP A 177 -8.46 3.54 -3.58
N ASP A 178 -8.41 3.86 -2.28
CA ASP A 178 -7.26 3.57 -1.42
C ASP A 178 -7.32 2.14 -0.89
N GLU A 179 -6.79 1.20 -1.66
CA GLU A 179 -6.90 -0.22 -1.36
C GLU A 179 -6.22 -0.62 -0.03
N VAL A 180 -6.83 -1.58 0.68
CA VAL A 180 -6.23 -2.20 1.87
C VAL A 180 -5.17 -3.19 1.42
N VAL A 181 -3.99 -3.07 2.01
CA VAL A 181 -2.84 -3.92 1.70
C VAL A 181 -2.86 -5.19 2.56
N ALA A 182 -2.37 -6.28 1.98
CA ALA A 182 -2.21 -7.55 2.67
C ALA A 182 -0.74 -7.98 2.66
N GLY A 183 -0.42 -8.90 3.56
CA GLY A 183 0.90 -9.53 3.59
C GLY A 183 1.28 -10.15 2.25
N GLY A 184 2.47 -9.81 1.76
CA GLY A 184 2.99 -10.26 0.47
C GLY A 184 2.63 -9.36 -0.71
N ASP A 185 1.82 -8.32 -0.51
CA ASP A 185 1.54 -7.35 -1.57
C ASP A 185 2.81 -6.56 -1.96
N VAL A 186 2.82 -6.11 -3.22
CA VAL A 186 3.83 -5.24 -3.79
C VAL A 186 3.15 -3.96 -4.28
N ILE A 187 3.56 -2.84 -3.69
CA ILE A 187 3.23 -1.50 -4.12
C ILE A 187 4.39 -1.00 -4.97
N TYR A 188 4.11 -0.67 -6.23
CA TYR A 188 5.10 -0.19 -7.17
C TYR A 188 4.71 1.20 -7.68
N VAL A 189 5.58 2.17 -7.45
CA VAL A 189 5.41 3.54 -7.95
C VAL A 189 6.19 3.70 -9.24
N HIS A 190 5.48 4.02 -10.32
CA HIS A 190 6.11 4.25 -11.63
C HIS A 190 6.92 5.53 -11.60
N ARG A 191 7.91 5.63 -12.49
CA ARG A 191 8.58 6.91 -12.73
C ARG A 191 7.60 7.89 -13.37
N MET A 192 7.79 9.18 -13.12
CA MET A 192 7.01 10.21 -13.79
C MET A 192 7.13 10.03 -15.30
N PRO A 193 6.02 10.07 -16.04
CA PRO A 193 6.08 10.04 -17.50
C PRO A 193 6.79 11.29 -17.99
N VAL A 194 7.72 11.13 -18.92
CA VAL A 194 8.45 12.25 -19.52
C VAL A 194 8.26 12.28 -21.03
N PHE A 195 8.37 13.46 -21.62
CA PHE A 195 8.57 13.68 -23.05
C PHE A 195 9.83 14.51 -23.24
N TYR A 196 10.36 14.54 -24.45
CA TYR A 196 11.63 15.19 -24.75
C TYR A 196 11.45 16.31 -25.77
N ILE A 197 12.14 17.43 -25.58
CA ILE A 197 12.24 18.52 -26.56
C ILE A 197 13.69 18.64 -27.01
N TYR A 198 13.93 18.74 -28.31
CA TYR A 198 15.25 19.03 -28.88
C TYR A 198 15.15 19.82 -30.19
N GLY A 199 16.31 20.24 -30.73
CA GLY A 199 16.39 21.13 -31.89
C GLY A 199 16.43 22.61 -31.47
N GLU A 200 15.83 23.48 -32.26
CA GLU A 200 15.76 24.93 -32.02
C GLU A 200 14.71 25.32 -30.97
N ALA A 201 14.77 24.69 -29.79
CA ALA A 201 14.02 25.07 -28.59
C ALA A 201 14.91 25.84 -27.62
N ARG A 202 14.36 26.84 -26.91
CA ARG A 202 15.16 27.63 -25.95
C ARG A 202 15.68 26.80 -24.78
N GLN A 203 14.89 25.83 -24.33
CA GLN A 203 15.26 24.86 -23.32
C GLN A 203 14.95 23.47 -23.87
N ALA A 204 15.99 22.82 -24.40
CA ALA A 204 15.92 21.41 -24.79
C ALA A 204 16.14 20.52 -23.55
N GLY A 205 15.50 19.35 -23.52
CA GLY A 205 15.62 18.43 -22.40
C GLY A 205 14.42 17.52 -22.22
N ALA A 206 14.40 16.81 -21.10
CA ALA A 206 13.29 15.97 -20.67
C ALA A 206 12.34 16.75 -19.76
N TYR A 207 11.04 16.60 -19.99
CA TYR A 207 9.99 17.31 -19.29
C TYR A 207 8.91 16.33 -18.83
N ARG A 208 8.32 16.58 -17.67
CA ARG A 208 7.19 15.79 -17.16
C ARG A 208 5.98 15.95 -18.08
N VAL A 209 5.32 14.84 -18.39
CA VAL A 209 4.01 14.83 -19.05
C VAL A 209 2.92 15.03 -18.01
N GLU A 210 2.05 16.01 -18.24
CA GLU A 210 0.86 16.28 -17.43
C GLU A 210 -0.40 15.67 -18.07
N ARG A 211 -1.45 15.44 -17.28
CA ARG A 211 -2.71 14.87 -17.80
C ARG A 211 -3.34 15.85 -18.79
N GLY A 212 -3.58 15.39 -20.02
CA GLY A 212 -4.15 16.23 -21.08
C GLY A 212 -3.17 17.24 -21.69
N MET A 213 -1.87 17.07 -21.46
CA MET A 213 -0.85 17.98 -21.99
C MET A 213 -0.87 18.05 -23.52
N THR A 214 -0.85 19.26 -24.08
CA THR A 214 -0.79 19.49 -25.53
C THR A 214 0.62 19.88 -26.00
N VAL A 215 0.85 19.80 -27.30
CA VAL A 215 2.13 20.22 -27.93
C VAL A 215 2.44 21.69 -27.64
N ARG A 216 1.41 22.56 -27.59
CA ARG A 216 1.54 23.96 -27.19
C ARG A 216 2.09 24.11 -25.77
N GLN A 217 1.52 23.38 -24.82
CA GLN A 217 1.96 23.41 -23.42
C GLN A 217 3.36 22.83 -23.26
N ALA A 218 3.66 21.76 -24.00
CA ALA A 218 4.99 21.19 -24.08
C ALA A 218 6.03 22.22 -24.58
N LEU A 219 5.76 22.90 -25.70
CA LEU A 219 6.64 23.96 -26.20
C LEU A 219 6.82 25.09 -25.20
N ALA A 220 5.74 25.52 -24.54
CA ALA A 220 5.80 26.55 -23.51
C ALA A 220 6.71 26.13 -22.34
N ARG A 221 6.67 24.85 -21.91
CA ARG A 221 7.59 24.31 -20.89
C ARG A 221 9.04 24.32 -21.35
N GLY A 222 9.30 24.11 -22.64
CA GLY A 222 10.63 24.24 -23.27
C GLY A 222 11.05 25.68 -23.59
N GLY A 223 10.28 26.68 -23.16
CA GLY A 223 10.55 28.10 -23.45
C GLY A 223 10.25 28.54 -24.89
N GLY A 224 9.59 27.69 -25.69
CA GLY A 224 9.27 27.93 -27.09
C GLY A 224 10.47 27.81 -28.03
N PRO A 225 10.28 28.09 -29.33
CA PRO A 225 11.36 28.11 -30.29
C PRO A 225 12.43 29.18 -29.98
N THR A 226 13.69 28.91 -30.37
CA THR A 226 14.75 29.92 -30.40
C THR A 226 14.45 30.98 -31.48
N ALA A 227 15.28 32.01 -31.59
CA ALA A 227 15.17 32.99 -32.68
C ALA A 227 15.36 32.37 -34.08
N ARG A 228 15.99 31.19 -34.16
CA ARG A 228 16.16 30.44 -35.41
C ARG A 228 15.14 29.32 -35.55
N GLY A 229 14.29 29.06 -34.55
CA GLY A 229 13.32 27.98 -34.57
C GLY A 229 11.96 28.40 -35.12
N THR A 230 11.14 27.44 -35.53
CA THR A 230 9.78 27.69 -36.03
C THR A 230 8.78 26.63 -35.59
N GLU A 231 7.56 27.06 -35.27
CA GLU A 231 6.43 26.15 -34.97
C GLU A 231 5.96 25.39 -36.22
N ARG A 232 6.22 25.90 -37.43
CA ARG A 232 5.86 25.20 -38.68
C ARG A 232 6.74 23.98 -38.94
N GLY A 233 7.93 23.95 -38.33
CA GLY A 233 8.94 22.89 -38.49
C GLY A 233 8.89 21.85 -37.36
N LEU A 234 7.80 21.81 -36.60
CA LEU A 234 7.64 20.85 -35.52
C LEU A 234 7.51 19.43 -36.07
N ARG A 235 8.19 18.50 -35.41
CA ARG A 235 8.04 17.06 -35.66
C ARG A 235 7.89 16.33 -34.35
N LEU A 236 6.97 15.38 -34.30
CA LEU A 236 6.73 14.55 -33.14
C LEU A 236 7.05 13.10 -33.47
N PHE A 237 8.03 12.54 -32.76
CA PHE A 237 8.38 11.13 -32.86
C PHE A 237 7.69 10.39 -31.74
N ARG A 238 6.78 9.49 -32.12
CA ARG A 238 5.97 8.71 -31.17
C ARG A 238 6.19 7.22 -31.36
N ARG A 239 6.55 6.54 -30.27
CA ARG A 239 6.67 5.08 -30.27
C ARG A 239 5.28 4.44 -30.24
N SER A 240 5.02 3.55 -31.20
CA SER A 240 3.83 2.68 -31.23
C SER A 240 3.99 1.52 -30.25
N THR A 241 2.89 0.88 -29.86
CA THR A 241 2.88 -0.32 -29.00
C THR A 241 3.69 -1.48 -29.58
N GLY A 242 3.86 -1.54 -30.91
CA GLY A 242 4.72 -2.52 -31.60
C GLY A 242 6.22 -2.16 -31.66
N GLY A 243 6.64 -1.05 -31.04
CA GLY A 243 8.03 -0.62 -30.98
C GLY A 243 8.52 0.28 -32.13
N SER A 244 7.78 0.35 -33.24
CA SER A 244 8.06 1.28 -34.35
C SER A 244 7.86 2.73 -33.94
N VAL A 245 8.71 3.63 -34.43
CA VAL A 245 8.58 5.08 -34.20
C VAL A 245 7.92 5.72 -35.43
N ALA A 246 6.80 6.41 -35.22
CA ALA A 246 6.15 7.22 -36.23
C ALA A 246 6.62 8.67 -36.13
N GLU A 247 6.98 9.27 -37.26
CA GLU A 247 7.21 10.72 -37.39
C GLU A 247 5.90 11.39 -37.80
N LEU A 248 5.45 12.34 -36.99
CA LEU A 248 4.21 13.07 -37.18
C LEU A 248 4.50 14.56 -37.33
N MET A 249 3.66 15.27 -38.08
CA MET A 249 3.60 16.73 -38.06
C MET A 249 2.48 17.14 -37.08
N PRO A 250 2.82 17.48 -35.82
CA PRO A 250 1.80 17.75 -34.81
C PRO A 250 1.12 19.11 -35.02
N GLY A 251 -0.17 19.17 -34.74
CA GLY A 251 -0.87 20.42 -34.41
C GLY A 251 -0.55 20.86 -32.97
N LEU A 252 -0.69 22.16 -32.68
CA LEU A 252 -0.42 22.70 -31.35
C LEU A 252 -1.34 22.15 -30.25
N ASP A 253 -2.55 21.72 -30.62
CA ASP A 253 -3.53 21.18 -29.68
C ASP A 253 -3.52 19.64 -29.62
N ASP A 254 -2.61 19.00 -30.37
CA ASP A 254 -2.45 17.56 -30.31
C ASP A 254 -1.89 17.13 -28.94
N PRO A 255 -2.32 15.97 -28.43
CA PRO A 255 -1.87 15.49 -27.13
C PRO A 255 -0.42 15.03 -27.18
N VAL A 256 0.34 15.32 -26.13
CA VAL A 256 1.67 14.77 -25.86
C VAL A 256 1.52 13.54 -24.97
N ARG A 257 2.27 12.48 -25.30
CA ARG A 257 2.26 11.20 -24.60
C ARG A 257 3.61 10.94 -23.93
N PRO A 258 3.65 10.04 -22.93
CA PRO A 258 4.91 9.54 -22.41
C PRO A 258 5.82 9.02 -23.53
N ASP A 259 7.11 9.30 -23.42
CA ASP A 259 8.18 8.95 -24.34
C ASP A 259 8.11 9.59 -25.75
N ASP A 260 7.21 10.55 -25.95
CA ASP A 260 7.23 11.37 -27.17
C ASP A 260 8.51 12.22 -27.24
N VAL A 261 9.01 12.41 -28.45
CA VAL A 261 10.12 13.33 -28.73
C VAL A 261 9.64 14.42 -29.68
N LEU A 262 9.58 15.66 -29.19
CA LEU A 262 9.23 16.85 -29.94
C LEU A 262 10.50 17.54 -30.45
N TYR A 263 10.64 17.59 -31.77
CA TYR A 263 11.70 18.31 -32.46
C TYR A 263 11.22 19.68 -32.92
N VAL A 264 11.99 20.72 -32.64
CA VAL A 264 11.79 22.07 -33.17
C VAL A 264 12.77 22.31 -34.32
N GLY A 265 12.25 22.46 -35.53
CA GLY A 265 13.04 22.75 -36.71
C GLY A 265 13.49 24.20 -36.82
N GLU A 266 14.53 24.41 -37.62
CA GLU A 266 14.99 25.75 -38.02
C GLU A 266 13.97 26.45 -38.91
N SER A 267 13.84 27.78 -38.78
CA SER A 267 13.13 28.63 -39.72
C SER A 267 13.97 28.75 -40.98
N LEU A 268 13.44 28.20 -42.07
CA LEU A 268 13.87 28.58 -43.39
C LEU A 268 13.18 29.92 -43.65
N PHE A 269 13.95 31.00 -43.76
CA PHE A 269 13.53 32.39 -44.02
C PHE A 269 13.06 33.19 -42.79
#